data_AF-A0A1I6FAM0-F1
#
_entry.id   AF-A0A1I6FAM0-F1
#
_cell.length_a   1.000
_cell.length_b   1.000
_cell.length_c   1.000
_cell.angle_alpha   90.00
_cell.angle_beta   90.00
_cell.angle_gamma   90.00
#
_symmetry.space_group_name_H-M   'P 1'
#
loop_
_entity.id
_entity.type
_entity.pdbx_description
1 polymer ?
#
loop_
_entity_poly.entity_id
_entity_poly.type
_entity_poly.pdbx_seq_one_letter_code
_entity_poly.pdbx_strand_id
1 'polypeptide(L)'
;MTISARRGLIWPNLLGVDLTSVAEAVVRDEPGAFETFINEAQGRSPDEMSAAALVLSSSPDVQVNELLGNLLFYIGACDALEPLVLRVVEAFERGEGEAWERALLLPLQDEDVRAGLPHRERLLAAVPADSWLYGLLMVVDLEPLMVLHRPSGTGFEVTIGGIGDNFQLHTLLAYRLVPEHVPGEPPLESWVEAASVGPDLQPEGGIRGQFELSDGFGDTIWNEGRPSDIPLFEGRRVVVLGPPPYQRSWNAGRVYPMMTPLVDIARVLPADEAESWLAKVRS
;
A
#
# COMPACT_ATOMS: atom_id res chain seq x y z
N MET A 1 -4.32 -39.51 20.02
CA MET A 1 -3.26 -39.81 19.05
C MET A 1 -2.52 -38.51 18.84
N THR A 2 -1.43 -38.36 19.57
CA THR A 2 -0.82 -37.08 19.95
C THR A 2 0.46 -36.92 19.14
N ILE A 3 0.57 -35.84 18.36
CA ILE A 3 1.77 -35.58 17.57
C ILE A 3 2.84 -34.98 18.48
N SER A 4 3.99 -35.64 18.41
CA SER A 4 5.21 -35.47 19.18
C SER A 4 5.91 -34.15 18.90
N ALA A 5 6.55 -33.66 19.95
CA ALA A 5 7.55 -32.60 19.99
C ALA A 5 8.66 -32.73 18.92
N ARG A 6 9.06 -31.59 18.36
CA ARG A 6 10.46 -31.23 18.09
C ARG A 6 10.68 -29.75 18.42
N ARG A 7 11.00 -29.49 19.70
CA ARG A 7 11.82 -28.36 20.12
C ARG A 7 13.29 -28.76 19.93
N GLY A 8 14.11 -27.85 19.42
CA GLY A 8 15.56 -27.91 19.58
C GLY A 8 16.35 -27.76 18.28
N LEU A 9 16.49 -26.53 17.78
CA LEU A 9 17.76 -26.07 17.22
C LEU A 9 18.19 -24.86 18.06
N ILE A 10 19.06 -25.16 19.02
CA ILE A 10 19.85 -24.16 19.74
C ILE A 10 20.98 -23.80 18.77
N TRP A 11 20.91 -22.62 18.16
CA TRP A 11 22.04 -22.05 17.43
C TRP A 11 23.09 -21.63 18.46
N PRO A 12 24.38 -21.98 18.28
CA PRO A 12 25.41 -21.65 19.24
C PRO A 12 25.59 -20.13 19.30
N ASN A 13 25.86 -19.63 20.51
CA ASN A 13 26.22 -18.25 20.84
C ASN A 13 27.00 -17.54 19.70
N LEU A 14 26.38 -16.55 19.04
CA LEU A 14 27.06 -15.60 18.15
C LEU A 14 27.80 -14.56 19.00
N LEU A 15 28.94 -14.95 19.55
CA LEU A 15 29.98 -14.00 19.95
C LEU A 15 30.85 -13.73 18.70
N GLY A 16 30.69 -12.56 18.07
CA GLY A 16 31.83 -11.89 17.40
C GLY A 16 31.80 -11.68 15.88
N VAL A 17 30.71 -11.92 15.16
CA VAL A 17 30.63 -11.46 13.75
C VAL A 17 30.09 -10.03 13.73
N ASP A 18 30.95 -9.10 13.32
CA ASP A 18 30.58 -7.72 13.03
C ASP A 18 29.76 -7.69 11.73
N LEU A 19 28.49 -7.30 11.86
CA LEU A 19 27.54 -7.26 10.74
C LEU A 19 27.99 -6.28 9.65
N THR A 20 28.71 -5.22 10.03
CA THR A 20 29.29 -4.24 9.11
C THR A 20 30.34 -4.89 8.21
N SER A 21 31.26 -5.67 8.78
CA SER A 21 32.26 -6.43 8.04
C SER A 21 31.64 -7.43 7.04
N VAL A 22 30.53 -8.09 7.41
CA VAL A 22 29.80 -8.98 6.50
C VAL A 22 29.13 -8.17 5.38
N ALA A 23 28.52 -7.03 5.71
CA ALA A 23 27.97 -6.11 4.72
C ALA A 23 29.03 -5.62 3.71
N GLU A 24 30.25 -5.31 4.17
CA GLU A 24 31.33 -4.94 3.26
C GLU A 24 31.73 -6.10 2.32
N ALA A 25 31.70 -7.34 2.80
CA ALA A 25 31.95 -8.52 1.98
C ALA A 25 30.87 -8.68 0.89
N VAL A 26 29.61 -8.37 1.21
CA VAL A 26 28.52 -8.31 0.21
C VAL A 26 28.80 -7.24 -0.84
N VAL A 27 29.19 -6.03 -0.43
CA VAL A 27 29.52 -4.93 -1.37
C VAL A 27 30.71 -5.29 -2.27
N ARG A 28 31.64 -6.11 -1.78
CA ARG A 28 32.78 -6.63 -2.55
C ARG A 28 32.44 -7.85 -3.43
N ASP A 29 31.18 -8.28 -3.47
CA ASP A 29 30.71 -9.46 -4.20
C ASP A 29 31.48 -10.75 -3.78
N GLU A 30 31.74 -10.88 -2.49
CA GLU A 30 32.38 -12.09 -1.96
C GLU A 30 31.39 -13.28 -1.98
N PRO A 31 31.77 -14.45 -2.52
CA PRO A 31 30.88 -15.60 -2.62
C PRO A 31 30.30 -16.03 -1.25
N GLY A 32 28.97 -16.13 -1.16
CA GLY A 32 28.28 -16.54 0.06
C GLY A 32 28.11 -15.44 1.12
N ALA A 33 28.60 -14.22 0.86
CA ALA A 33 28.53 -13.13 1.81
C ALA A 33 27.08 -12.70 2.07
N PHE A 34 26.23 -12.72 1.04
CA PHE A 34 24.83 -12.28 1.19
C PHE A 34 24.01 -13.28 2.02
N GLU A 35 24.18 -14.58 1.80
CA GLU A 35 23.56 -15.62 2.61
C GLU A 35 24.06 -15.55 4.06
N THR A 36 25.35 -15.28 4.25
CA THR A 36 25.92 -15.05 5.58
C THR A 36 25.27 -13.84 6.23
N PHE A 37 25.12 -12.73 5.49
CA PHE A 37 24.46 -11.52 5.97
C PHE A 37 23.02 -11.80 6.45
N ILE A 38 22.22 -12.50 5.65
CA ILE A 38 20.84 -12.86 6.00
C ILE A 38 20.80 -13.64 7.32
N ASN A 39 21.67 -14.65 7.46
CA ASN A 39 21.70 -15.48 8.65
C ASN A 39 22.12 -14.69 9.91
N GLU A 40 23.06 -13.76 9.76
CA GLU A 40 23.60 -12.95 10.86
C GLU A 40 22.72 -11.75 11.23
N ALA A 41 21.92 -11.24 10.29
CA ALA A 41 21.05 -10.08 10.50
C ALA A 41 19.86 -10.37 11.43
N GLN A 42 19.44 -11.63 11.54
CA GLN A 42 18.28 -12.01 12.36
C GLN A 42 18.54 -11.75 13.86
N GLY A 43 17.66 -10.96 14.48
CA GLY A 43 17.72 -10.66 15.91
C GLY A 43 18.80 -9.67 16.32
N ARG A 44 19.44 -9.00 15.36
CA ARG A 44 20.39 -7.90 15.61
C ARG A 44 19.66 -6.65 16.09
N SER A 45 20.39 -5.80 16.80
CA SER A 45 19.83 -4.53 17.27
C SER A 45 19.56 -3.56 16.11
N PRO A 46 18.60 -2.61 16.27
CA PRO A 46 18.36 -1.57 15.26
C PRO A 46 19.63 -0.79 14.89
N ASP A 47 20.51 -0.48 15.86
CA ASP A 47 21.77 0.24 15.61
C ASP A 47 22.74 -0.57 14.74
N GLU A 48 22.90 -1.86 15.01
CA GLU A 48 23.72 -2.76 14.18
C GLU A 48 23.15 -2.88 12.76
N MET A 49 21.82 -2.97 12.64
CA MET A 49 21.15 -3.04 11.34
C MET A 49 21.30 -1.75 10.54
N SER A 50 21.16 -0.59 11.17
CA SER A 50 21.36 0.71 10.52
C SER A 50 22.80 0.89 10.04
N ALA A 51 23.79 0.48 10.83
CA ALA A 51 25.20 0.51 10.42
C ALA A 51 25.47 -0.38 9.20
N ALA A 52 24.92 -1.60 9.20
CA ALA A 52 25.04 -2.51 8.07
C ALA A 52 24.28 -2.03 6.82
N ALA A 53 23.08 -1.47 6.99
CA ALA A 53 22.28 -0.89 5.91
C ALA A 53 23.00 0.30 5.25
N LEU A 54 23.73 1.11 6.03
CA LEU A 54 24.57 2.17 5.49
C LEU A 54 25.67 1.63 4.57
N VAL A 55 26.30 0.51 4.93
CA VAL A 55 27.31 -0.13 4.08
C VAL A 55 26.67 -0.74 2.83
N LEU A 56 25.63 -1.54 2.98
CA LEU A 56 24.96 -2.20 1.85
C LEU A 56 24.36 -1.21 0.86
N SER A 57 23.78 -0.11 1.36
CA SER A 57 23.22 0.95 0.50
C SER A 57 24.26 1.72 -0.32
N SER A 58 25.55 1.62 0.04
CA SER A 58 26.64 2.16 -0.77
C SER A 58 26.97 1.31 -1.99
N SER A 59 26.46 0.06 -2.07
CA SER A 59 26.68 -0.81 -3.21
C SER A 59 26.17 -0.15 -4.49
N PRO A 60 26.95 -0.14 -5.58
CA PRO A 60 26.47 0.28 -6.89
C PRO A 60 25.52 -0.75 -7.52
N ASP A 61 25.48 -1.97 -6.97
CA ASP A 61 24.56 -3.01 -7.44
C ASP A 61 23.15 -2.77 -6.89
N VAL A 62 22.24 -2.49 -7.82
CA VAL A 62 20.82 -2.29 -7.55
C VAL A 62 20.19 -3.54 -6.91
N GLN A 63 20.63 -4.75 -7.29
CA GLN A 63 20.08 -6.00 -6.75
C GLN A 63 20.37 -6.14 -5.26
N VAL A 64 21.58 -5.74 -4.81
CA VAL A 64 21.93 -5.72 -3.38
C VAL A 64 20.98 -4.80 -2.61
N ASN A 65 20.61 -3.66 -3.18
CA ASN A 65 19.73 -2.68 -2.58
C ASN A 65 18.26 -3.14 -2.56
N GLU A 66 17.81 -3.80 -3.64
CA GLU A 66 16.50 -4.46 -3.67
C GLU A 66 16.38 -5.51 -2.56
N LEU A 67 17.38 -6.37 -2.46
CA LEU A 67 17.42 -7.42 -1.46
C LEU A 67 17.54 -6.85 -0.03
N LEU A 68 18.28 -5.76 0.16
CA LEU A 68 18.35 -5.04 1.44
C LEU A 68 16.97 -4.56 1.89
N GLY A 69 16.23 -3.84 1.02
CA GLY A 69 14.89 -3.36 1.36
C GLY A 69 13.96 -4.51 1.76
N ASN A 70 13.95 -5.58 0.97
CA ASN A 70 13.16 -6.78 1.27
C ASN A 70 13.56 -7.41 2.61
N LEU A 71 14.86 -7.55 2.87
CA LEU A 71 15.37 -8.14 4.09
C LEU A 71 14.98 -7.31 5.32
N LEU A 72 15.18 -5.98 5.27
CA LEU A 72 14.82 -5.07 6.36
C LEU A 72 13.33 -5.18 6.70
N PHE A 73 12.48 -5.29 5.67
CA PHE A 73 11.06 -5.56 5.88
C PHE A 73 10.81 -6.91 6.56
N TYR A 74 11.37 -8.01 6.03
CA TYR A 74 11.12 -9.35 6.57
C TYR A 74 11.60 -9.57 8.00
N ILE A 75 12.66 -8.89 8.43
CA ILE A 75 13.19 -9.01 9.81
C ILE A 75 12.62 -7.96 10.75
N GLY A 76 11.72 -7.07 10.28
CA GLY A 76 11.12 -6.01 11.08
C GLY A 76 12.09 -4.88 11.45
N ALA A 77 13.09 -4.61 10.62
CA ALA A 77 14.11 -3.57 10.82
C ALA A 77 13.90 -2.36 9.90
N CYS A 78 12.64 -1.96 9.66
CA CYS A 78 12.32 -0.85 8.77
C CYS A 78 12.84 0.51 9.26
N ASP A 79 13.12 0.67 10.56
CA ASP A 79 13.80 1.86 11.10
C ASP A 79 15.20 2.08 10.48
N ALA A 80 15.82 1.02 9.94
CA ALA A 80 17.11 1.08 9.24
C ALA A 80 16.98 1.41 7.74
N LEU A 81 15.81 1.79 7.24
CA LEU A 81 15.60 2.11 5.82
C LEU A 81 16.23 3.45 5.40
N GLU A 82 16.55 4.35 6.32
CA GLU A 82 17.00 5.72 5.99
C GLU A 82 18.15 5.77 4.95
N PRO A 83 19.25 5.02 5.09
CA PRO A 83 20.33 5.04 4.10
C PRO A 83 19.88 4.57 2.71
N LEU A 84 19.03 3.54 2.66
CA LEU A 84 18.48 3.03 1.41
C LEU A 84 17.54 4.05 0.77
N VAL A 85 16.68 4.71 1.54
CA VAL A 85 15.78 5.75 1.02
C VAL A 85 16.58 6.89 0.41
N LEU A 86 17.58 7.42 1.11
CA LEU A 86 18.45 8.47 0.59
C LEU A 86 19.12 8.04 -0.72
N ARG A 87 19.56 6.79 -0.80
CA ARG A 87 20.17 6.24 -2.02
C ARG A 87 19.19 6.20 -3.19
N VAL A 88 17.95 5.76 -2.95
CA VAL A 88 16.88 5.74 -3.96
C VAL A 88 16.56 7.16 -4.43
N VAL A 89 16.45 8.12 -3.50
CA VAL A 89 16.24 9.54 -3.84
C VAL A 89 17.35 10.06 -4.76
N GLU A 90 18.62 9.84 -4.40
CA GLU A 90 19.75 10.27 -5.21
C GLU A 90 19.75 9.64 -6.60
N ALA A 91 19.33 8.38 -6.72
CA ALA A 91 19.22 7.71 -8.01
C ALA A 91 18.15 8.36 -8.89
N PHE A 92 16.99 8.72 -8.34
CA PHE A 92 15.96 9.48 -9.07
C PHE A 92 16.45 10.86 -9.48
N GLU A 93 17.12 11.59 -8.58
CA GLU A 93 17.70 12.91 -8.88
C GLU A 93 18.76 12.86 -10.01
N ARG A 94 19.43 11.71 -10.18
CA ARG A 94 20.41 11.47 -11.27
C ARG A 94 19.79 10.90 -12.55
N GLY A 95 18.49 10.58 -12.57
CA GLY A 95 17.82 9.96 -13.72
C GLY A 95 18.05 8.44 -13.85
N GLU A 96 18.49 7.78 -12.78
CA GLU A 96 18.77 6.34 -12.72
C GLU A 96 17.69 5.57 -11.91
N GLY A 97 16.68 6.26 -11.39
CA GLY A 97 15.78 5.76 -10.35
C GLY A 97 14.87 4.58 -10.73
N GLU A 98 14.58 4.34 -12.00
CA GLU A 98 13.72 3.22 -12.44
C GLU A 98 14.23 1.86 -11.95
N ALA A 99 15.55 1.64 -11.99
CA ALA A 99 16.14 0.41 -11.48
C ALA A 99 16.03 0.30 -9.94
N TRP A 100 16.08 1.45 -9.25
CA TRP A 100 16.13 1.55 -7.78
C TRP A 100 14.76 1.48 -7.10
N GLU A 101 13.69 1.73 -7.85
CA GLU A 101 12.31 1.68 -7.39
C GLU A 101 11.99 0.40 -6.61
N ARG A 102 12.45 -0.76 -7.12
CA ARG A 102 12.20 -2.09 -6.54
C ARG A 102 12.66 -2.23 -5.09
N ALA A 103 13.64 -1.43 -4.67
CA ALA A 103 14.18 -1.48 -3.31
C ALA A 103 13.19 -1.02 -2.23
N LEU A 104 12.16 -0.25 -2.60
CA LEU A 104 11.15 0.23 -1.66
C LEU A 104 9.74 -0.32 -1.95
N LEU A 105 9.53 -1.06 -3.04
CA LEU A 105 8.19 -1.55 -3.41
C LEU A 105 7.58 -2.54 -2.41
N LEU A 106 8.38 -3.45 -1.86
CA LEU A 106 7.88 -4.39 -0.85
C LEU A 106 7.67 -3.70 0.51
N PRO A 107 8.68 -3.00 1.09
CA PRO A 107 8.51 -2.33 2.38
C PRO A 107 7.31 -1.37 2.40
N LEU A 108 7.11 -0.58 1.34
CA LEU A 108 6.05 0.42 1.31
C LEU A 108 4.65 -0.12 1.06
N GLN A 109 4.46 -1.44 0.93
CA GLN A 109 3.12 -2.03 0.98
C GLN A 109 2.60 -2.19 2.41
N ASP A 110 3.46 -1.99 3.41
CA ASP A 110 3.10 -1.94 4.81
C ASP A 110 2.74 -0.52 5.28
N GLU A 111 1.68 -0.40 6.08
CA GLU A 111 1.15 0.87 6.58
C GLU A 111 2.14 1.58 7.50
N ASP A 112 2.73 0.86 8.47
CA ASP A 112 3.63 1.44 9.45
C ASP A 112 4.91 1.95 8.78
N VAL A 113 5.38 1.24 7.75
CA VAL A 113 6.54 1.65 6.96
C VAL A 113 6.24 2.92 6.16
N ARG A 114 5.06 3.04 5.53
CA ARG A 114 4.68 4.28 4.83
C ARG A 114 4.55 5.46 5.79
N ALA A 115 3.95 5.25 6.96
CA ALA A 115 3.75 6.27 7.97
C ALA A 115 5.08 6.76 8.58
N GLY A 116 6.03 5.84 8.79
CA GLY A 116 7.36 6.11 9.35
C GLY A 116 8.47 6.41 8.33
N LEU A 117 8.15 6.47 7.04
CA LEU A 117 9.18 6.54 5.99
C LEU A 117 10.09 7.79 6.13
N PRO A 118 11.40 7.62 6.36
CA PRO A 118 12.34 8.74 6.42
C PRO A 118 12.42 9.46 5.07
N HIS A 119 12.59 10.79 5.09
CA HIS A 119 12.74 11.63 3.89
C HIS A 119 11.60 11.52 2.86
N ARG A 120 10.40 11.09 3.28
CA ARG A 120 9.23 10.87 2.41
C ARG A 120 8.95 12.02 1.45
N GLU A 121 8.97 13.26 1.93
CA GLU A 121 8.68 14.44 1.08
C GLU A 121 9.70 14.62 -0.05
N ARG A 122 11.00 14.41 0.25
CA ARG A 122 12.06 14.50 -0.75
C ARG A 122 11.96 13.37 -1.76
N LEU A 123 11.66 12.15 -1.30
CA LEU A 123 11.42 11.02 -2.20
C LEU A 123 10.23 11.27 -3.12
N LEU A 124 9.10 11.71 -2.57
CA LEU A 124 7.90 12.05 -3.34
C LEU A 124 8.19 13.12 -4.41
N ALA A 125 9.02 14.12 -4.10
CA ALA A 125 9.40 15.15 -5.06
C ALA A 125 10.34 14.65 -6.16
N ALA A 126 11.10 13.57 -5.93
CA ALA A 126 12.06 13.02 -6.87
C ALA A 126 11.46 11.97 -7.81
N VAL A 127 10.46 11.21 -7.36
CA VAL A 127 9.88 10.10 -8.12
C VAL A 127 8.90 10.58 -9.21
N PRO A 128 8.89 9.95 -10.41
CA PRO A 128 7.90 10.23 -11.45
C PRO A 128 6.47 9.87 -11.01
N ALA A 129 5.49 10.72 -11.35
CA ALA A 129 4.09 10.56 -10.94
C ALA A 129 3.39 9.28 -11.47
N ASP A 130 3.96 8.67 -12.51
CA ASP A 130 3.52 7.43 -13.15
C ASP A 130 4.26 6.18 -12.64
N SER A 131 5.21 6.31 -11.72
CA SER A 131 5.91 5.18 -11.09
C SER A 131 5.04 4.45 -10.05
N TRP A 132 5.33 3.17 -9.80
CA TRP A 132 4.68 2.37 -8.76
C TRP A 132 5.01 2.91 -7.37
N LEU A 133 6.24 3.37 -7.17
CA LEU A 133 6.71 3.98 -5.93
C LEU A 133 5.97 5.28 -5.62
N TYR A 134 5.75 6.14 -6.62
CA TYR A 134 4.89 7.31 -6.42
C TYR A 134 3.50 6.90 -5.98
N GLY A 135 2.90 5.89 -6.62
CA GLY A 135 1.59 5.40 -6.20
C GLY A 135 1.55 4.90 -4.75
N LEU A 136 2.57 4.16 -4.29
CA LEU A 136 2.69 3.73 -2.89
C LEU A 136 2.84 4.91 -1.93
N LEU A 137 3.61 5.92 -2.30
CA LEU A 137 3.75 7.13 -1.50
C LEU A 137 2.44 7.90 -1.41
N MET A 138 1.58 7.81 -2.42
CA MET A 138 0.28 8.48 -2.44
C MET A 138 -0.85 7.69 -1.79
N VAL A 139 -0.61 6.45 -1.34
CA VAL A 139 -1.61 5.69 -0.57
C VAL A 139 -1.99 6.47 0.68
N VAL A 140 -3.30 6.58 0.91
CA VAL A 140 -3.87 7.14 2.13
C VAL A 140 -4.10 6.00 3.12
N ASP A 141 -3.80 6.23 4.39
CA ASP A 141 -3.93 5.26 5.47
C ASP A 141 -4.80 5.84 6.60
N LEU A 142 -5.78 5.05 7.06
CA LEU A 142 -6.75 5.41 8.10
C LEU A 142 -7.47 6.75 7.85
N GLU A 143 -7.73 7.10 6.59
CA GLU A 143 -8.32 8.38 6.23
C GLU A 143 -9.87 8.31 6.22
N PRO A 144 -10.58 9.30 6.80
CA PRO A 144 -12.02 9.39 6.67
C PRO A 144 -12.45 9.82 5.25
N LEU A 145 -13.36 9.06 4.66
CA LEU A 145 -14.03 9.28 3.40
C LEU A 145 -15.54 9.45 3.63
N MET A 146 -16.10 10.55 3.14
CA MET A 146 -17.55 10.77 3.13
C MET A 146 -18.15 10.11 1.90
N VAL A 147 -19.08 9.17 2.07
CA VAL A 147 -19.73 8.46 0.95
C VAL A 147 -21.22 8.74 0.96
N LEU A 148 -21.77 9.24 -0.15
CA LEU A 148 -23.19 9.59 -0.29
C LEU A 148 -23.82 8.76 -1.40
N HIS A 149 -24.89 8.01 -1.12
CA HIS A 149 -25.64 7.30 -2.14
C HIS A 149 -26.87 8.10 -2.55
N ARG A 150 -26.75 8.77 -3.70
CA ARG A 150 -27.76 9.72 -4.19
C ARG A 150 -29.15 9.10 -4.39
N PRO A 151 -29.30 7.88 -4.95
CA PRO A 151 -30.62 7.29 -5.17
C PRO A 151 -31.43 7.00 -3.90
N SER A 152 -30.78 6.59 -2.80
CA SER A 152 -31.47 6.32 -1.53
C SER A 152 -31.46 7.50 -0.57
N GLY A 153 -30.67 8.54 -0.84
CA GLY A 153 -30.50 9.67 0.06
C GLY A 153 -29.68 9.36 1.33
N THR A 154 -28.94 8.24 1.35
CA THR A 154 -28.15 7.83 2.52
C THR A 154 -26.71 8.33 2.42
N GLY A 155 -26.07 8.49 3.58
CA GLY A 155 -24.66 8.86 3.66
C GLY A 155 -23.93 8.05 4.73
N PHE A 156 -22.61 7.97 4.59
CA PHE A 156 -21.72 7.16 5.42
C PHE A 156 -20.42 7.91 5.67
N GLU A 157 -19.89 7.80 6.89
CA GLU A 157 -18.47 8.02 7.13
C GLU A 157 -17.78 6.66 7.04
N VAL A 158 -16.81 6.57 6.14
CA VAL A 158 -16.02 5.36 5.86
C VAL A 158 -14.58 5.64 6.19
N THR A 159 -13.88 4.72 6.86
CA THR A 159 -12.42 4.78 7.00
C THR A 159 -11.80 3.96 5.88
N ILE A 160 -10.87 4.57 5.13
CA ILE A 160 -10.13 3.90 4.06
C ILE A 160 -8.63 3.84 4.38
N GLY A 161 -7.97 2.79 3.88
CA GLY A 161 -6.51 2.61 4.02
C GLY A 161 -5.99 1.57 3.05
N GLY A 162 -4.72 1.64 2.66
CA GLY A 162 -4.11 0.58 1.84
C GLY A 162 -4.80 0.31 0.49
N ILE A 163 -5.31 1.35 -0.18
CA ILE A 163 -5.97 1.24 -1.49
C ILE A 163 -5.12 1.90 -2.56
N GLY A 164 -4.76 1.13 -3.60
CA GLY A 164 -3.83 1.57 -4.64
C GLY A 164 -4.46 2.48 -5.71
N ASP A 165 -5.71 2.22 -6.05
CA ASP A 165 -6.43 2.94 -7.11
C ASP A 165 -7.95 2.97 -6.87
N ASN A 166 -8.65 3.72 -7.72
CA ASN A 166 -10.10 3.85 -7.62
C ASN A 166 -10.83 2.62 -8.18
N PHE A 167 -10.18 1.75 -8.97
CA PHE A 167 -10.74 0.42 -9.32
C PHE A 167 -10.99 -0.41 -8.06
N GLN A 168 -9.97 -0.52 -7.20
CA GLN A 168 -10.03 -1.25 -5.94
C GLN A 168 -11.02 -0.58 -4.97
N LEU A 169 -10.97 0.75 -4.81
CA LEU A 169 -11.92 1.50 -3.97
C LEU A 169 -13.36 1.19 -4.36
N HIS A 170 -13.65 1.20 -5.67
CA HIS A 170 -14.98 0.99 -6.20
C HIS A 170 -15.53 -0.40 -5.84
N THR A 171 -14.72 -1.46 -6.02
CA THR A 171 -15.11 -2.82 -5.63
C THR A 171 -15.39 -2.94 -4.14
N LEU A 172 -14.50 -2.38 -3.30
CA LEU A 172 -14.59 -2.53 -1.85
C LEU A 172 -15.73 -1.70 -1.25
N LEU A 173 -16.01 -0.50 -1.78
CA LEU A 173 -17.21 0.27 -1.40
C LEU A 173 -18.49 -0.50 -1.71
N ALA A 174 -18.59 -1.12 -2.89
CA ALA A 174 -19.75 -1.93 -3.25
C ALA A 174 -19.93 -3.13 -2.33
N TYR A 175 -18.83 -3.82 -2.01
CA TYR A 175 -18.83 -4.94 -1.07
C TYR A 175 -19.35 -4.53 0.32
N ARG A 176 -18.93 -3.36 0.82
CA ARG A 176 -19.32 -2.90 2.15
C ARG A 176 -20.73 -2.33 2.21
N LEU A 177 -21.22 -1.70 1.15
CA LEU A 177 -22.48 -0.94 1.18
C LEU A 177 -23.67 -1.72 0.64
N VAL A 178 -23.52 -2.46 -0.46
CA VAL A 178 -24.67 -3.07 -1.17
C VAL A 178 -25.40 -4.13 -0.35
N PRO A 179 -24.73 -5.05 0.38
CA PRO A 179 -25.44 -6.11 1.08
C PRO A 179 -26.42 -5.62 2.16
N GLU A 180 -26.14 -4.48 2.80
CA GLU A 180 -26.86 -4.05 4.01
C GLU A 180 -27.41 -2.62 3.95
N HIS A 181 -26.85 -1.73 3.12
CA HIS A 181 -27.07 -0.29 3.27
C HIS A 181 -27.63 0.41 2.04
N VAL A 182 -27.36 -0.10 0.84
CA VAL A 182 -27.84 0.50 -0.43
C VAL A 182 -28.38 -0.57 -1.37
N PRO A 183 -29.42 -0.28 -2.17
CA PRO A 183 -29.96 -1.24 -3.13
C PRO A 183 -28.94 -1.53 -4.25
N GLY A 184 -28.80 -2.80 -4.64
CA GLY A 184 -27.94 -3.21 -5.74
C GLY A 184 -27.69 -4.71 -5.76
N GLU A 185 -26.95 -5.16 -6.77
CA GLU A 185 -26.37 -6.51 -6.81
C GLU A 185 -24.98 -6.46 -6.15
N PRO A 186 -24.72 -7.27 -5.11
CA PRO A 186 -23.42 -7.27 -4.45
C PRO A 186 -22.32 -7.79 -5.39
N PRO A 187 -21.07 -7.34 -5.21
CA PRO A 187 -19.96 -7.91 -5.97
C PRO A 187 -19.78 -9.40 -5.66
N LEU A 188 -19.28 -10.16 -6.64
CA LEU A 188 -18.94 -11.57 -6.44
C LEU A 188 -17.79 -11.71 -5.44
N GLU A 189 -17.78 -12.81 -4.69
CA GLU A 189 -16.73 -13.11 -3.71
C GLU A 189 -15.33 -13.06 -4.34
N SER A 190 -15.14 -13.63 -5.52
CA SER A 190 -13.86 -13.60 -6.24
C SER A 190 -13.39 -12.19 -6.63
N TRP A 191 -14.31 -11.24 -6.81
CA TRP A 191 -13.95 -9.85 -7.08
C TRP A 191 -13.45 -9.16 -5.81
N VAL A 192 -14.11 -9.44 -4.68
CA VAL A 192 -13.72 -8.93 -3.37
C VAL A 192 -12.38 -9.51 -2.95
N GLU A 193 -12.17 -10.81 -3.14
CA GLU A 193 -10.88 -11.48 -2.89
C GLU A 193 -9.76 -10.85 -3.73
N ALA A 194 -9.98 -10.64 -5.03
CA ALA A 194 -9.02 -9.98 -5.91
C ALA A 194 -8.70 -8.54 -5.47
N ALA A 195 -9.70 -7.80 -4.97
CA ALA A 195 -9.54 -6.45 -4.46
C ALA A 195 -9.02 -6.37 -3.01
N SER A 196 -8.90 -7.49 -2.31
CA SER A 196 -8.46 -7.57 -0.91
C SER A 196 -7.19 -8.39 -0.74
N VAL A 197 -7.28 -9.59 -0.14
CA VAL A 197 -6.14 -10.43 0.25
C VAL A 197 -6.13 -11.78 -0.47
N GLY A 198 -6.97 -11.95 -1.49
CA GLY A 198 -7.04 -13.17 -2.29
C GLY A 198 -5.80 -13.40 -3.14
N PRO A 199 -5.46 -14.66 -3.46
CA PRO A 199 -4.27 -14.99 -4.25
C PRO A 199 -4.40 -14.57 -5.73
N ASP A 200 -5.61 -14.63 -6.27
CA ASP A 200 -5.88 -14.30 -7.67
C ASP A 200 -6.20 -12.82 -7.83
N LEU A 201 -5.33 -12.09 -8.53
CA LEU A 201 -5.51 -10.66 -8.78
C LEU A 201 -6.50 -10.37 -9.91
N GLN A 202 -6.72 -11.34 -10.80
CA GLN A 202 -7.53 -11.20 -12.00
C GLN A 202 -8.60 -12.30 -12.03
N PRO A 203 -9.79 -12.06 -11.45
CA PRO A 203 -10.84 -13.05 -11.40
C PRO A 203 -11.38 -13.35 -12.80
N GLU A 204 -11.84 -14.59 -13.01
CA GLU A 204 -12.42 -15.00 -14.28
C GLU A 204 -13.61 -14.11 -14.66
N GLY A 205 -13.66 -13.66 -15.93
CA GLY A 205 -14.72 -12.78 -16.43
C GLY A 205 -14.58 -11.31 -16.03
N GLY A 206 -13.55 -10.95 -15.27
CA GLY A 206 -13.30 -9.59 -14.79
C GLY A 206 -14.29 -9.15 -13.70
N ILE A 207 -14.07 -7.93 -13.21
CA ILE A 207 -14.87 -7.26 -12.19
C ILE A 207 -15.81 -6.29 -12.87
N ARG A 208 -17.05 -6.17 -12.37
CA ARG A 208 -18.04 -5.19 -12.83
C ARG A 208 -18.26 -4.14 -11.76
N GLY A 209 -18.38 -2.87 -12.17
CA GLY A 209 -18.70 -1.78 -11.26
C GLY A 209 -20.20 -1.68 -10.95
N GLN A 210 -20.51 -1.36 -9.69
CA GLN A 210 -21.88 -1.22 -9.18
C GLN A 210 -22.36 0.24 -9.23
N PHE A 211 -21.44 1.20 -9.24
CA PHE A 211 -21.74 2.63 -9.16
C PHE A 211 -21.06 3.44 -10.27
N GLU A 212 -21.56 4.65 -10.48
CA GLU A 212 -20.74 5.76 -10.94
C GLU A 212 -20.20 6.50 -9.70
N LEU A 213 -18.93 6.89 -9.74
CA LEU A 213 -18.30 7.68 -8.67
C LEU A 213 -18.09 9.11 -9.16
N SER A 214 -18.60 10.08 -8.40
CA SER A 214 -18.26 11.50 -8.57
C SER A 214 -17.80 12.13 -7.26
N ASP A 215 -17.05 13.22 -7.34
CA ASP A 215 -16.58 13.94 -6.16
C ASP A 215 -17.62 14.95 -5.65
N GLY A 216 -17.30 15.66 -4.55
CA GLY A 216 -18.18 16.69 -3.99
C GLY A 216 -18.46 17.88 -4.93
N PHE A 217 -17.61 18.10 -5.93
CA PHE A 217 -17.76 19.14 -6.95
C PHE A 217 -18.53 18.67 -8.19
N GLY A 218 -18.90 17.38 -8.24
CA GLY A 218 -19.69 16.78 -9.32
C GLY A 218 -18.83 16.21 -10.46
N ASP A 219 -17.50 16.28 -10.35
CA ASP A 219 -16.61 15.74 -11.38
C ASP A 219 -16.49 14.21 -11.24
N THR A 220 -16.33 13.51 -12.37
CA THR A 220 -16.14 12.05 -12.37
C THR A 220 -14.85 11.66 -11.67
N ILE A 221 -14.94 10.74 -10.72
CA ILE A 221 -13.78 10.07 -10.13
C ILE A 221 -13.39 8.94 -11.08
N TRP A 222 -12.29 9.13 -11.81
CA TRP A 222 -11.77 8.13 -12.73
C TRP A 222 -11.12 6.98 -11.99
N ASN A 223 -11.32 5.76 -12.49
CA ASN A 223 -10.82 4.54 -11.88
C ASN A 223 -9.28 4.47 -11.89
N GLU A 224 -8.65 5.06 -12.92
CA GLU A 224 -7.21 5.17 -13.09
C GLU A 224 -6.54 6.12 -12.08
N GLY A 225 -7.34 6.97 -11.43
CA GLY A 225 -6.89 7.82 -10.35
C GLY A 225 -6.73 7.07 -9.03
N ARG A 226 -6.27 7.78 -8.01
CA ARG A 226 -6.07 7.27 -6.66
C ARG A 226 -7.08 7.91 -5.69
N PRO A 227 -7.35 7.28 -4.54
CA PRO A 227 -8.15 7.92 -3.50
C PRO A 227 -7.58 9.28 -3.06
N SER A 228 -6.25 9.43 -3.06
CA SER A 228 -5.56 10.69 -2.76
C SER A 228 -5.88 11.83 -3.73
N ASP A 229 -6.25 11.50 -4.97
CA ASP A 229 -6.50 12.47 -6.03
C ASP A 229 -7.90 13.09 -5.91
N ILE A 230 -8.78 12.50 -5.10
CA ILE A 230 -10.11 13.03 -4.82
C ILE A 230 -9.95 14.36 -4.06
N PRO A 231 -10.48 15.48 -4.59
CA PRO A 231 -10.30 16.78 -3.97
C PRO A 231 -11.09 16.89 -2.66
N LEU A 232 -10.60 17.73 -1.75
CA LEU A 232 -11.28 18.04 -0.51
C LEU A 232 -12.46 18.99 -0.76
N PHE A 233 -13.67 18.52 -0.48
CA PHE A 233 -14.90 19.30 -0.43
C PHE A 233 -15.28 19.55 1.02
N GLU A 234 -15.36 20.82 1.43
CA GLU A 234 -15.61 21.20 2.84
C GLU A 234 -14.60 20.55 3.81
N GLY A 235 -13.34 20.41 3.38
CA GLY A 235 -12.24 19.83 4.15
C GLY A 235 -12.24 18.30 4.23
N ARG A 236 -13.08 17.60 3.46
CA ARG A 236 -13.16 16.12 3.44
C ARG A 236 -13.14 15.59 2.01
N ARG A 237 -12.61 14.39 1.80
CA ARG A 237 -12.84 13.67 0.54
C ARG A 237 -14.29 13.18 0.52
N VAL A 238 -15.01 13.50 -0.54
CA VAL A 238 -16.42 13.15 -0.71
C VAL A 238 -16.56 12.32 -1.98
N VAL A 239 -17.18 11.16 -1.87
CA VAL A 239 -17.55 10.27 -2.97
C VAL A 239 -19.06 10.20 -3.02
N VAL A 240 -19.63 10.56 -4.16
CA VAL A 240 -21.06 10.43 -4.45
C VAL A 240 -21.26 9.23 -5.36
N LEU A 241 -22.07 8.29 -4.89
CA LEU A 241 -22.47 7.09 -5.61
C LEU A 241 -23.74 7.38 -6.40
N GLY A 242 -23.65 7.24 -7.72
CA GLY A 242 -24.76 7.34 -8.66
C GLY A 242 -25.03 6.03 -9.39
N PRO A 243 -26.17 5.95 -10.12
CA PRO A 243 -26.41 4.84 -11.03
C PRO A 243 -25.36 4.86 -12.15
N PRO A 244 -24.77 3.70 -12.50
CA PRO A 244 -23.77 3.65 -13.57
C PRO A 244 -24.42 4.06 -14.91
N PRO A 245 -23.85 5.02 -15.67
CA PRO A 245 -24.39 5.43 -16.97
C PRO A 245 -24.27 4.34 -18.04
N TYR A 246 -23.33 3.43 -17.85
CA TYR A 246 -23.11 2.21 -18.62
C TYR A 246 -22.36 1.19 -17.74
N GLN A 247 -22.43 -0.09 -18.09
CA GLN A 247 -21.74 -1.13 -17.33
C GLN A 247 -20.21 -1.02 -17.55
N ARG A 248 -19.49 -0.59 -16.52
CA ARG A 248 -18.01 -0.62 -16.49
C ARG A 248 -17.52 -1.98 -16.02
N SER A 249 -16.37 -2.40 -16.54
CA SER A 249 -15.65 -3.58 -16.09
C SER A 249 -14.14 -3.40 -16.18
N TRP A 250 -13.40 -4.13 -15.35
CA TRP A 250 -11.94 -4.14 -15.32
C TRP A 250 -11.42 -5.53 -14.94
N ASN A 251 -10.13 -5.77 -15.15
CA ASN A 251 -9.56 -7.12 -15.03
C ASN A 251 -8.91 -7.39 -13.67
N ALA A 252 -8.27 -6.39 -13.05
CA ALA A 252 -7.49 -6.57 -11.84
C ALA A 252 -8.18 -5.98 -10.60
N GLY A 253 -8.19 -6.70 -9.49
CA GLY A 253 -8.80 -6.23 -8.25
C GLY A 253 -7.95 -5.23 -7.47
N ARG A 254 -6.62 -5.35 -7.51
CA ARG A 254 -5.69 -4.44 -6.84
C ARG A 254 -4.35 -4.33 -7.55
N VAL A 255 -3.72 -3.17 -7.38
CA VAL A 255 -2.42 -2.79 -7.98
C VAL A 255 -1.25 -3.35 -7.18
N TYR A 256 -1.36 -3.35 -5.85
CA TYR A 256 -0.30 -3.72 -4.91
C TYR A 256 -0.65 -5.03 -4.19
N PRO A 257 -0.07 -6.18 -4.60
CA PRO A 257 -0.56 -7.50 -4.18
C PRO A 257 -0.44 -7.80 -2.69
N MET A 258 0.55 -7.20 -2.02
CA MET A 258 0.91 -7.44 -0.62
C MET A 258 0.31 -6.39 0.33
N MET A 259 -0.31 -5.34 -0.20
CA MET A 259 -0.95 -4.31 0.61
C MET A 259 -2.34 -4.79 1.06
N THR A 260 -2.60 -4.73 2.37
CA THR A 260 -3.91 -5.08 2.93
C THR A 260 -4.80 -3.84 2.92
N PRO A 261 -5.93 -3.83 2.20
CA PRO A 261 -6.82 -2.68 2.18
C PRO A 261 -7.75 -2.65 3.39
N LEU A 262 -8.17 -1.44 3.73
CA LEU A 262 -9.21 -1.14 4.71
C LEU A 262 -10.32 -0.33 4.03
N VAL A 263 -11.55 -0.81 4.14
CA VAL A 263 -12.77 -0.04 3.90
C VAL A 263 -13.77 -0.44 4.98
N ASP A 264 -13.97 0.42 5.96
CA ASP A 264 -14.87 0.15 7.08
C ASP A 264 -15.85 1.29 7.31
N ILE A 265 -17.10 0.96 7.64
CA ILE A 265 -18.14 1.95 7.85
C ILE A 265 -18.04 2.41 9.30
N ALA A 266 -17.45 3.58 9.52
CA ALA A 266 -17.30 4.17 10.85
C ALA A 266 -18.67 4.58 11.43
N ARG A 267 -19.55 5.16 10.61
CA ARG A 267 -20.98 5.32 10.93
C ARG A 267 -21.85 5.51 9.70
N VAL A 268 -23.12 5.15 9.85
CA VAL A 268 -24.20 5.61 8.96
C VAL A 268 -24.65 6.99 9.40
N LEU A 269 -24.77 7.94 8.47
CA LEU A 269 -25.21 9.30 8.79
C LEU A 269 -26.71 9.31 9.16
N PRO A 270 -27.12 10.14 10.13
CA PRO A 270 -28.50 10.56 10.29
C PRO A 270 -29.07 11.14 8.99
N ALA A 271 -30.37 10.96 8.76
CA ALA A 271 -31.02 11.34 7.51
C ALA A 271 -30.93 12.85 7.21
N ASP A 272 -31.06 13.70 8.22
CA ASP A 272 -30.94 15.16 8.12
C ASP A 272 -29.51 15.59 7.78
N GLU A 273 -28.50 14.92 8.35
CA GLU A 273 -27.10 15.15 8.01
C GLU A 273 -26.80 14.73 6.56
N ALA A 274 -27.27 13.55 6.15
CA ALA A 274 -27.13 13.07 4.77
C ALA A 274 -27.81 14.00 3.76
N GLU A 275 -29.03 14.46 4.06
CA GLU A 275 -29.77 15.43 3.24
C GLU A 275 -29.01 16.76 3.12
N SER A 276 -28.48 17.28 4.23
CA SER A 276 -27.66 18.49 4.24
C SER A 276 -26.41 18.35 3.37
N TRP A 277 -25.74 17.20 3.38
CA TRP A 277 -24.59 16.95 2.49
C TRP A 277 -25.00 16.81 1.02
N LEU A 278 -26.06 16.06 0.74
CA LEU A 278 -26.58 15.88 -0.62
C LEU A 278 -27.05 17.20 -1.25
N ALA A 279 -27.54 18.15 -0.45
CA ALA A 279 -27.91 19.48 -0.91
C ALA A 279 -26.71 20.38 -1.27
N LYS A 280 -25.51 20.07 -0.75
CA LYS A 280 -24.28 20.86 -0.99
C LYS A 280 -23.49 20.35 -2.18
N VAL A 281 -23.39 19.03 -2.34
CA VAL A 281 -22.61 18.43 -3.44
C VAL A 281 -23.25 18.75 -4.78
N ARG A 282 -22.42 18.93 -5.81
CA ARG A 282 -22.91 19.27 -7.15
C ARG A 282 -23.33 18.01 -7.92
N SER A 283 -24.12 18.23 -8.97
CA SER A 283 -24.66 17.21 -9.87
C SER A 283 -24.06 17.32 -11.26
#